data_AF-F7R122-F1
#
_entry.id   AF-F7R122-F1
#
_cell.length_a   1.000
_cell.length_b   1.000
_cell.length_c   1.000
_cell.angle_alpha   90.00
_cell.angle_beta   90.00
_cell.angle_gamma   90.00
#
_symmetry.space_group_name_H-M   'P 1'
#
loop_
_entity.id
_entity.type
_entity.pdbx_description
1 polymer ?
#
loop_
_entity_poly.entity_id
_entity_poly.type
_entity_poly.pdbx_seq_one_letter_code
_entity_poly.pdbx_strand_id
1 'polypeptide(L)'
;MNEHFAIIGMATVVADYPLYYDATNEKGLSMAGLNFPGNADYKEPAEDVDNVASFEFIPWILGQCETVADVRKLLAKINITNVEFSEQFPPSPLHWMISDKNESITVEQTKAGLNVYDNPVGIMTNNPEFPFQMFTLNNYRRVSPKPVASTFADGLELDEYTRGMGSMGLPGDLSSNSRFVKATFTKLNAPKMADENTSVSQFFHILGSVEQQKGCCDVGNGKFEFTIYSSCCNVDRGIYYYKTYDNSQITAVDMHKEDLDSAALKSYKLIEEQQIFAQN
;
A
#
# COMPACT_ATOMS: atom_id res chain seq x y z
N MET A 1 15.28 -7.81 19.16
CA MET A 1 14.10 -8.15 19.99
C MET A 1 14.17 -9.65 20.31
N ASN A 2 13.85 -10.06 21.53
CA ASN A 2 13.83 -11.49 21.94
C ASN A 2 12.43 -12.10 21.82
N GLU A 3 11.39 -11.27 21.85
CA GLU A 3 9.99 -11.61 21.63
C GLU A 3 9.40 -10.56 20.68
N HIS A 4 8.48 -10.96 19.82
CA HIS A 4 7.79 -10.06 18.91
C HIS A 4 6.38 -10.59 18.62
N PHE A 5 5.46 -9.70 18.24
CA PHE A 5 4.15 -10.09 17.72
C PHE A 5 4.29 -10.94 16.46
N ALA A 6 3.37 -11.88 16.25
CA ALA A 6 3.31 -12.63 14.99
C ALA A 6 3.01 -11.69 13.82
N ILE A 7 3.67 -11.93 12.68
CA ILE A 7 3.59 -11.11 11.47
C ILE A 7 3.28 -12.01 10.27
N ILE A 8 2.34 -11.58 9.43
CA ILE A 8 2.04 -12.19 8.13
C ILE A 8 2.10 -11.14 7.03
N GLY A 9 2.70 -11.47 5.90
CA GLY A 9 2.89 -10.51 4.82
C GLY A 9 3.52 -11.10 3.57
N MET A 10 3.60 -10.28 2.51
CA MET A 10 4.32 -10.64 1.29
C MET A 10 5.80 -10.33 1.45
N ALA A 11 6.67 -11.29 1.15
CA ALA A 11 8.10 -11.12 1.28
C ALA A 11 8.89 -11.94 0.25
N THR A 12 10.11 -11.51 -0.04
CA THR A 12 11.16 -12.42 -0.51
C THR A 12 11.87 -12.99 0.72
N VAL A 13 12.00 -14.31 0.81
CA VAL A 13 12.72 -14.96 1.92
C VAL A 13 14.15 -15.30 1.49
N VAL A 14 15.14 -14.79 2.21
CA VAL A 14 16.56 -15.06 1.97
C VAL A 14 17.21 -15.55 3.26
N ALA A 15 17.80 -16.75 3.22
CA ALA A 15 18.42 -17.38 4.40
C ALA A 15 17.51 -17.36 5.66
N ASP A 16 16.26 -17.78 5.50
CA ASP A 16 15.20 -17.76 6.52
C ASP A 16 14.84 -16.37 7.09
N TYR A 17 15.30 -15.29 6.45
CA TYR A 17 14.92 -13.92 6.77
C TYR A 17 13.87 -13.38 5.76
N PRO A 18 12.67 -12.98 6.21
CA PRO A 18 11.67 -12.39 5.33
C PRO A 18 11.94 -10.90 5.08
N LEU A 19 12.24 -10.55 3.84
CA LEU A 19 12.30 -9.17 3.34
C LEU A 19 10.90 -8.74 2.90
N TYR A 20 10.12 -8.17 3.82
CA TYR A 20 8.72 -7.81 3.60
C TYR A 20 8.54 -6.64 2.63
N TYR A 21 7.52 -6.74 1.78
CA TYR A 21 6.99 -5.63 0.97
C TYR A 21 5.83 -4.95 1.70
N ASP A 22 4.90 -5.77 2.19
CA ASP A 22 3.80 -5.38 3.05
C ASP A 22 3.56 -6.49 4.10
N ALA A 23 2.99 -6.12 5.23
CA ALA A 23 2.66 -7.06 6.29
C ALA A 23 1.64 -6.48 7.27
N THR A 24 1.03 -7.37 8.05
CA THR A 24 0.22 -7.06 9.23
C THR A 24 0.65 -7.92 10.40
N ASN A 25 0.51 -7.38 11.62
CA ASN A 25 0.70 -8.18 12.84
C ASN A 25 -0.63 -8.66 13.44
N GLU A 26 -0.54 -9.57 14.40
CA GLU A 26 -1.67 -10.11 15.19
C GLU A 26 -2.41 -9.06 16.05
N LYS A 27 -1.88 -7.83 16.17
CA LYS A 27 -2.48 -6.73 16.94
C LYS A 27 -3.28 -5.77 16.07
N GLY A 28 -3.32 -6.01 14.76
CA GLY A 28 -4.10 -5.24 13.80
C GLY A 28 -3.41 -3.99 13.30
N LEU A 29 -2.07 -3.94 13.36
CA LEU A 29 -1.25 -2.92 12.71
C LEU A 29 -0.71 -3.46 11.39
N SER A 30 -0.88 -2.69 10.31
CA SER A 30 -0.39 -3.01 8.97
C SER A 30 0.61 -1.97 8.48
N MET A 31 1.56 -2.41 7.65
CA MET A 31 2.58 -1.55 7.06
C MET A 31 2.93 -2.04 5.65
N ALA A 32 3.14 -1.10 4.72
CA ALA A 32 3.59 -1.38 3.37
C ALA A 32 4.68 -0.38 2.93
N GLY A 33 5.77 -0.91 2.37
CA GLY A 33 6.86 -0.14 1.76
C GLY A 33 6.66 -0.01 0.25
N LEU A 34 6.59 1.21 -0.26
CA LEU A 34 6.39 1.49 -1.69
C LEU A 34 7.55 2.31 -2.23
N ASN A 35 7.84 2.12 -3.52
CA ASN A 35 8.97 2.74 -4.22
C ASN A 35 8.93 4.28 -4.11
N PHE A 36 10.06 4.90 -3.73
CA PHE A 36 10.22 6.34 -3.53
C PHE A 36 11.55 6.86 -4.13
N PRO A 37 11.78 6.62 -5.42
CA PRO A 37 13.08 6.79 -6.04
C PRO A 37 13.46 8.27 -6.12
N GLY A 38 14.74 8.57 -5.85
CA GLY A 38 15.28 9.93 -5.91
C GLY A 38 14.95 10.84 -4.72
N ASN A 39 14.01 10.44 -3.85
CA ASN A 39 13.62 11.20 -2.65
C ASN A 39 14.09 10.53 -1.35
N ALA A 40 14.08 9.18 -1.29
CA ALA A 40 14.55 8.43 -0.12
C ALA A 40 16.03 8.72 0.18
N ASP A 41 16.35 9.02 1.45
CA ASP A 41 17.70 9.39 1.89
C ASP A 41 18.04 8.79 3.27
N TYR A 42 18.47 7.53 3.25
CA TYR A 42 18.88 6.79 4.44
C TYR A 42 20.26 7.22 4.92
N LYS A 43 20.51 7.10 6.22
CA LYS A 43 21.71 7.65 6.85
C LYS A 43 22.67 6.54 7.27
N GLU A 44 23.92 6.90 7.54
CA GLU A 44 24.84 6.01 8.25
C GLU A 44 24.33 5.77 9.69
N PRO A 45 24.70 4.64 10.33
CA PRO A 45 24.44 4.43 11.74
C PRO A 45 24.97 5.57 12.62
N ALA A 46 24.21 5.94 13.65
CA ALA A 46 24.55 7.04 14.57
C ALA A 46 24.40 6.61 16.04
N GLU A 47 25.06 7.33 16.94
CA GLU A 47 24.96 7.10 18.39
C GLU A 47 23.64 7.67 18.96
N ASP A 48 23.21 7.15 20.12
CA ASP A 48 22.04 7.61 20.89
C ASP A 48 20.68 7.58 20.16
N VAL A 49 20.57 6.80 19.08
CA VAL A 49 19.34 6.57 18.29
C VAL A 49 19.12 5.09 18.01
N ASP A 50 17.87 4.74 17.68
CA ASP A 50 17.52 3.39 17.25
C ASP A 50 17.84 3.24 15.76
N ASN A 51 19.00 2.67 15.43
CA ASN A 51 19.40 2.39 14.06
C ASN A 51 18.63 1.17 13.53
N VAL A 52 17.89 1.36 12.44
CA VAL A 52 17.06 0.33 11.81
C VAL A 52 17.35 0.34 10.32
N ALA A 53 17.82 -0.77 9.75
CA ALA A 53 18.02 -0.84 8.31
C ALA A 53 16.66 -0.77 7.57
N SER A 54 16.65 -0.22 6.36
CA SER A 54 15.40 -0.07 5.59
C SER A 54 14.60 -1.37 5.43
N PHE A 55 15.27 -2.53 5.32
CA PHE A 55 14.64 -3.86 5.23
C PHE A 55 14.14 -4.38 6.59
N GLU A 56 14.70 -3.90 7.70
CA GLU A 56 14.26 -4.25 9.06
C GLU A 56 13.06 -3.41 9.50
N PHE A 57 12.75 -2.31 8.81
CA PHE A 57 11.80 -1.32 9.33
C PHE A 57 10.38 -1.87 9.49
N ILE A 58 9.89 -2.67 8.54
CA ILE A 58 8.59 -3.36 8.65
C ILE A 58 8.57 -4.31 9.86
N PRO A 59 9.44 -5.34 9.97
CA PRO A 59 9.41 -6.24 11.11
C PRO A 59 9.75 -5.54 12.44
N TRP A 60 10.56 -4.48 12.42
CA TRP A 60 10.86 -3.69 13.60
C TRP A 60 9.62 -2.99 14.13
N ILE A 61 8.81 -2.34 13.29
CA ILE A 61 7.55 -1.73 13.72
C ILE A 61 6.52 -2.78 14.10
N LEU A 62 6.24 -3.72 13.20
CA LEU A 62 5.15 -4.69 13.38
C LEU A 62 5.41 -5.70 14.50
N GLY A 63 6.68 -5.94 14.86
CA GLY A 63 7.04 -6.85 15.93
C GLY A 63 6.73 -6.31 17.33
N GLN A 64 6.48 -5.00 17.50
CA GLN A 64 6.38 -4.39 18.84
C GLN A 64 5.33 -3.29 18.99
N CYS A 65 4.67 -2.85 17.91
CA CYS A 65 3.62 -1.83 17.98
C CYS A 65 2.22 -2.43 17.76
N GLU A 66 1.25 -1.98 18.56
CA GLU A 66 -0.16 -2.33 18.39
C GLU A 66 -0.94 -1.24 17.63
N THR A 67 -0.51 0.02 17.80
CA THR A 67 -1.23 1.19 17.28
C THR A 67 -0.28 2.15 16.57
N VAL A 68 -0.83 3.00 15.71
CA VAL A 68 -0.09 4.11 15.09
C VAL A 68 0.47 5.06 16.17
N ALA A 69 -0.20 5.19 17.32
CA ALA A 69 0.32 5.95 18.44
C ALA A 69 1.63 5.36 19.02
N ASP A 70 1.79 4.04 19.05
CA ASP A 70 3.03 3.39 19.46
C ASP A 70 4.13 3.60 18.42
N VAL A 71 3.77 3.50 17.14
CA VAL A 71 4.67 3.76 16.01
C VAL A 71 5.29 5.16 16.15
N ARG A 72 4.47 6.19 16.38
CA ARG A 72 4.97 7.58 16.54
C ARG A 72 5.99 7.72 17.67
N LYS A 73 5.86 6.96 18.76
CA LYS A 73 6.83 6.99 19.87
C LYS A 73 8.18 6.42 19.44
N LEU A 74 8.17 5.33 18.66
CA LEU A 74 9.38 4.72 18.12
C LEU A 74 10.06 5.61 17.06
N LEU A 75 9.27 6.19 16.16
CA LEU A 75 9.79 7.08 15.11
C LEU A 75 10.45 8.34 15.66
N ALA A 76 10.17 8.74 16.91
CA ALA A 76 10.80 9.90 17.54
C ALA A 76 12.31 9.73 17.79
N LYS A 77 12.82 8.48 17.78
CA LYS A 77 14.22 8.15 18.05
C LYS A 77 14.90 7.32 16.97
N ILE A 78 14.19 7.02 15.88
CA ILE A 78 14.69 6.14 14.84
C ILE A 78 15.70 6.85 13.94
N ASN A 79 16.69 6.10 13.49
CA ASN A 79 17.51 6.42 12.33
C ASN A 79 17.36 5.31 11.30
N ILE A 80 16.74 5.60 10.16
CA ILE A 80 16.63 4.63 9.08
C ILE A 80 17.94 4.60 8.31
N THR A 81 18.63 3.47 8.39
CA THR A 81 20.00 3.34 7.89
C THR A 81 20.09 2.80 6.47
N ASN A 82 21.19 3.13 5.80
CA ASN A 82 21.58 2.60 4.48
C ASN A 82 22.31 1.25 4.56
N VAL A 83 22.26 0.56 5.70
CA VAL A 83 22.83 -0.78 5.85
C VAL A 83 22.18 -1.74 4.85
N GLU A 84 23.02 -2.41 4.07
CA GLU A 84 22.59 -3.39 3.07
C GLU A 84 22.24 -4.72 3.75
N PHE A 85 21.25 -5.45 3.23
CA PHE A 85 21.00 -6.81 3.69
C PHE A 85 22.15 -7.74 3.24
N SER A 86 22.60 -7.55 2.00
CA SER A 86 23.81 -8.14 1.40
C SER A 86 24.14 -7.40 0.11
N GLU A 87 25.29 -7.67 -0.50
CA GLU A 87 25.67 -7.09 -1.80
C GLU A 87 24.62 -7.32 -2.92
N GLN A 88 23.86 -8.43 -2.85
CA GLN A 88 22.80 -8.74 -3.82
C GLN A 88 21.48 -8.00 -3.52
N PHE A 89 21.32 -7.51 -2.30
CA PHE A 89 20.10 -6.86 -1.80
C PHE A 89 20.46 -5.53 -1.12
N PRO A 90 20.85 -4.51 -1.91
CA PRO A 90 21.08 -3.17 -1.41
C PRO A 90 19.75 -2.50 -0.97
N PRO A 91 19.81 -1.42 -0.17
CA PRO A 91 18.63 -0.68 0.25
C PRO A 91 17.78 -0.22 -0.94
N SER A 92 16.50 -0.57 -0.92
CA SER A 92 15.53 -0.05 -1.89
C SER A 92 15.06 1.34 -1.45
N PRO A 93 14.90 2.32 -2.37
CA PRO A 93 14.39 3.63 -2.02
C PRO A 93 12.87 3.54 -1.77
N LEU A 94 12.46 3.65 -0.52
CA LEU A 94 11.09 3.39 -0.08
C LEU A 94 10.54 4.56 0.75
N HIS A 95 9.22 4.67 0.74
CA HIS A 95 8.44 5.32 1.79
C HIS A 95 7.37 4.35 2.29
N TRP A 96 6.79 4.62 3.45
CA TRP A 96 5.92 3.65 4.11
C TRP A 96 4.57 4.23 4.47
N MET A 97 3.52 3.45 4.25
CA MET A 97 2.20 3.68 4.82
C MET A 97 2.02 2.72 5.98
N ILE A 98 1.58 3.24 7.12
CA ILE A 98 1.33 2.47 8.34
C ILE A 98 -0.10 2.77 8.78
N SER A 99 -0.89 1.73 9.06
CA SER A 99 -2.30 1.88 9.43
C SER A 99 -2.68 0.91 10.53
N ASP A 100 -3.43 1.39 11.51
CA ASP A 100 -4.21 0.56 12.42
C ASP A 100 -5.70 0.68 12.09
N LYS A 101 -6.56 0.19 13.00
CA LYS A 101 -8.03 0.25 12.86
C LYS A 101 -8.64 1.66 12.86
N ASN A 102 -7.91 2.67 13.32
CA ASN A 102 -8.42 4.02 13.53
C ASN A 102 -7.82 5.05 12.56
N GLU A 103 -6.52 4.95 12.30
CA GLU A 103 -5.79 5.97 11.56
C GLU A 103 -4.70 5.39 10.66
N SER A 104 -4.27 6.20 9.70
CA SER A 104 -3.13 5.91 8.83
C SER A 104 -2.13 7.06 8.85
N ILE A 105 -0.85 6.74 8.73
CA ILE A 105 0.25 7.70 8.54
C ILE A 105 1.10 7.33 7.32
N THR A 106 1.77 8.34 6.77
CA THR A 106 2.80 8.19 5.75
C THR A 106 4.14 8.61 6.34
N VAL A 107 5.18 7.78 6.17
CA VAL A 107 6.53 8.00 6.68
C VAL A 107 7.51 8.12 5.51
N GLU A 108 8.17 9.27 5.39
CA GLU A 108 9.10 9.60 4.32
C GLU A 108 10.44 10.09 4.90
N GLN A 109 11.50 9.30 4.72
CA GLN A 109 12.87 9.69 5.07
C GLN A 109 13.51 10.40 3.87
N THR A 110 13.65 11.72 3.95
CA THR A 110 14.25 12.54 2.88
C THR A 110 15.55 13.19 3.37
N LYS A 111 16.21 13.95 2.48
CA LYS A 111 17.41 14.73 2.85
C LYS A 111 17.14 15.70 4.00
N ALA A 112 15.91 16.19 4.13
CA ALA A 112 15.50 17.08 5.20
C ALA A 112 15.31 16.35 6.56
N GLY A 113 15.17 15.03 6.54
CA GLY A 113 14.98 14.19 7.71
C GLY A 113 13.78 13.26 7.58
N LEU A 114 13.44 12.61 8.70
CA LEU A 114 12.26 11.75 8.81
C LEU A 114 11.00 12.61 8.93
N ASN A 115 10.07 12.45 7.99
CA ASN A 115 8.77 13.09 8.04
C ASN A 115 7.68 12.06 8.31
N VAL A 116 6.77 12.39 9.22
CA VAL A 116 5.61 11.56 9.57
C VAL A 116 4.35 12.40 9.36
N TYR A 117 3.54 12.02 8.39
CA TYR A 117 2.34 12.74 8.00
C TYR A 117 1.09 11.98 8.39
N ASP A 118 0.08 12.67 8.90
CA ASP A 118 -1.27 12.11 8.99
C ASP A 118 -1.79 11.86 7.58
N ASN A 119 -2.36 10.68 7.35
CA ASN A 119 -2.89 10.28 6.05
C ASN A 119 -4.41 10.11 6.12
N PRO A 120 -5.19 11.21 6.06
CA PRO A 120 -6.65 11.17 6.24
C PRO A 120 -7.39 10.48 5.10
N VAL A 121 -6.75 10.31 3.94
CA VAL A 121 -7.32 9.59 2.79
C VAL A 121 -7.00 8.09 2.84
N GLY A 122 -5.98 7.70 3.62
CA GLY A 122 -5.45 6.34 3.73
C GLY A 122 -5.12 5.72 2.37
N ILE A 123 -4.43 6.48 1.53
CA ILE A 123 -3.89 6.08 0.22
C ILE A 123 -2.44 6.57 0.17
N MET A 124 -1.55 5.79 -0.43
CA MET A 124 -0.18 6.18 -0.73
C MET A 124 0.21 5.56 -2.08
N THR A 125 1.03 6.26 -2.87
CA THR A 125 1.57 5.70 -4.12
C THR A 125 3.09 5.71 -4.15
N ASN A 126 3.73 6.60 -4.89
CA ASN A 126 5.18 6.69 -5.00
C ASN A 126 5.55 8.18 -4.95
N ASN A 127 6.27 8.69 -5.95
CA ASN A 127 6.57 10.11 -6.09
C ASN A 127 5.37 10.93 -6.56
N PRO A 128 5.33 12.25 -6.28
CA PRO A 128 6.25 13.01 -5.42
C PRO A 128 5.96 12.80 -3.92
N GLU A 129 6.63 13.53 -3.04
CA GLU A 129 6.38 13.49 -1.58
C GLU A 129 4.89 13.66 -1.23
N PHE A 130 4.46 13.01 -0.15
CA PHE A 130 3.05 12.92 0.24
C PHE A 130 2.32 14.27 0.35
N PRO A 131 2.90 15.35 0.90
CA PRO A 131 2.22 16.66 0.96
C PRO A 131 1.85 17.21 -0.41
N PHE A 132 2.65 16.95 -1.44
CA PHE A 132 2.34 17.38 -2.81
C PHE A 132 1.18 16.57 -3.40
N GLN A 133 1.15 15.26 -3.18
CA GLN A 133 0.04 14.41 -3.62
C GLN A 133 -1.28 14.88 -2.98
N MET A 134 -1.27 15.16 -1.68
CA MET A 134 -2.41 15.73 -0.95
C MET A 134 -2.82 17.10 -1.51
N PHE A 135 -1.87 18.01 -1.75
CA PHE A 135 -2.16 19.32 -2.33
C PHE A 135 -2.80 19.22 -3.71
N THR A 136 -2.39 18.25 -4.52
CA THR A 136 -2.90 18.04 -5.87
C THR A 136 -4.38 17.66 -5.89
N LEU A 137 -4.93 17.08 -4.82
CA LEU A 137 -6.37 16.80 -4.72
C LEU A 137 -7.24 18.05 -4.91
N ASN A 138 -6.73 19.25 -4.61
CA ASN A 138 -7.45 20.52 -4.84
C ASN A 138 -7.85 20.73 -6.30
N ASN A 139 -7.07 20.20 -7.26
CA ASN A 139 -7.37 20.30 -8.69
C ASN A 139 -8.63 19.51 -9.08
N TYR A 140 -9.02 18.52 -8.27
CA TYR A 140 -10.12 17.61 -8.55
C TYR A 140 -11.36 17.91 -7.71
N ARG A 141 -11.41 19.05 -6.99
CA ARG A 141 -12.52 19.41 -6.09
C ARG A 141 -13.92 19.45 -6.72
N ARG A 142 -14.02 19.43 -8.06
CA ARG A 142 -15.29 19.44 -8.80
C ARG A 142 -15.71 18.06 -9.33
N VAL A 143 -14.86 17.04 -9.24
CA VAL A 143 -15.24 15.69 -9.64
C VAL A 143 -16.24 15.12 -8.64
N SER A 144 -17.21 14.36 -9.12
CA SER A 144 -18.35 13.88 -8.35
C SER A 144 -18.74 12.47 -8.80
N PRO A 145 -19.14 11.56 -7.87
CA PRO A 145 -19.73 10.28 -8.25
C PRO A 145 -21.18 10.42 -8.75
N LYS A 146 -21.79 11.60 -8.60
CA LYS A 146 -23.17 11.91 -8.99
C LYS A 146 -23.21 12.77 -10.25
N PRO A 147 -24.33 12.72 -11.01
CA PRO A 147 -24.69 13.75 -11.99
C PRO A 147 -24.42 15.17 -11.50
N VAL A 148 -23.96 16.04 -12.40
CA VAL A 148 -23.69 17.46 -12.10
C VAL A 148 -24.43 18.31 -13.11
N ALA A 149 -25.17 19.30 -12.63
CA ALA A 149 -25.86 20.23 -13.51
C ALA A 149 -24.84 20.98 -14.40
N SER A 150 -25.21 21.24 -15.65
CA SER A 150 -24.41 22.08 -16.54
C SER A 150 -24.22 23.46 -15.91
N THR A 151 -22.97 23.93 -15.88
CA THR A 151 -22.61 25.29 -15.46
C THR A 151 -21.91 26.05 -16.59
N PHE A 152 -22.16 25.67 -17.84
CA PHE A 152 -21.40 26.19 -18.98
C PHE A 152 -21.69 27.68 -19.24
N ALA A 153 -22.96 28.05 -19.41
CA ALA A 153 -23.41 29.42 -19.60
C ALA A 153 -24.91 29.55 -19.35
N ASP A 154 -25.37 30.72 -18.91
CA ASP A 154 -26.79 31.00 -18.73
C ASP A 154 -27.55 30.88 -20.06
N GLY A 155 -28.71 30.22 -20.05
CA GLY A 155 -29.58 30.06 -21.21
C GLY A 155 -29.14 29.00 -22.24
N LEU A 156 -28.05 28.25 -21.97
CA LEU A 156 -27.64 27.10 -22.77
C LEU A 156 -27.83 25.80 -21.98
N GLU A 157 -28.89 25.07 -22.33
CA GLU A 157 -29.15 23.73 -21.81
C GLU A 157 -28.24 22.71 -22.51
N LEU A 158 -27.52 21.89 -21.73
CA LEU A 158 -26.67 20.80 -22.22
C LEU A 158 -27.08 19.50 -21.54
N ASP A 159 -27.39 18.49 -22.34
CA ASP A 159 -27.86 17.19 -21.84
C ASP A 159 -26.72 16.32 -21.30
N GLU A 160 -26.98 15.59 -20.21
CA GLU A 160 -26.16 14.46 -19.80
C GLU A 160 -26.45 13.26 -20.72
N TYR A 161 -25.60 13.05 -21.72
CA TYR A 161 -25.79 11.97 -22.70
C TYR A 161 -25.33 10.59 -22.20
N THR A 162 -24.62 10.51 -21.07
CA THR A 162 -24.17 9.25 -20.46
C THR A 162 -24.02 9.37 -18.94
N ARG A 163 -23.98 8.24 -18.23
CA ARG A 163 -23.74 8.19 -16.79
C ARG A 163 -22.25 8.35 -16.49
N GLY A 164 -21.93 8.87 -15.30
CA GLY A 164 -20.55 9.02 -14.82
C GLY A 164 -19.89 10.35 -15.24
N MET A 165 -20.59 11.21 -15.98
CA MET A 165 -20.09 12.52 -16.43
C MET A 165 -19.68 13.45 -15.27
N GLY A 166 -20.24 13.26 -14.06
CA GLY A 166 -19.80 14.00 -12.86
C GLY A 166 -18.33 13.78 -12.51
N SER A 167 -17.72 12.69 -12.96
CA SER A 167 -16.32 12.35 -12.70
C SER A 167 -15.36 12.78 -13.82
N MET A 168 -15.86 13.51 -14.83
CA MET A 168 -15.02 14.09 -15.88
C MET A 168 -13.93 14.96 -15.25
N GLY A 169 -12.68 14.73 -15.66
CA GLY A 169 -11.50 15.37 -15.09
C GLY A 169 -10.68 14.45 -14.17
N LEU A 170 -11.19 13.30 -13.74
CA LEU A 170 -10.34 12.29 -13.11
C LEU A 170 -9.24 11.83 -14.08
N PRO A 171 -7.98 11.70 -13.61
CA PRO A 171 -6.89 11.26 -14.46
C PRO A 171 -7.00 9.75 -14.72
N GLY A 172 -6.50 9.32 -15.88
CA GLY A 172 -6.52 7.92 -16.32
C GLY A 172 -5.16 7.38 -16.76
N ASP A 173 -4.09 8.16 -16.63
CA ASP A 173 -2.71 7.71 -16.87
C ASP A 173 -2.13 6.96 -15.66
N LEU A 174 -1.00 6.30 -15.88
CA LEU A 174 -0.35 5.43 -14.88
C LEU A 174 0.60 6.15 -13.92
N SER A 175 0.74 7.47 -14.02
CA SER A 175 1.62 8.21 -13.12
C SER A 175 1.17 8.04 -11.67
N SER A 176 2.13 8.04 -10.76
CA SER A 176 1.89 7.86 -9.32
C SER A 176 0.86 8.85 -8.78
N ASN A 177 0.97 10.13 -9.14
CA ASN A 177 0.02 11.14 -8.71
C ASN A 177 -1.40 10.93 -9.31
N SER A 178 -1.49 10.50 -10.58
CA SER A 178 -2.79 10.14 -11.18
C SER A 178 -3.43 8.94 -10.49
N ARG A 179 -2.63 7.90 -10.19
CA ARG A 179 -3.09 6.75 -9.38
C ARG A 179 -3.51 7.18 -7.97
N PHE A 180 -2.78 8.09 -7.33
CA PHE A 180 -3.14 8.61 -6.01
C PHE A 180 -4.51 9.27 -6.01
N VAL A 181 -4.76 10.18 -6.98
CA VAL A 181 -6.05 10.85 -7.17
C VAL A 181 -7.16 9.83 -7.45
N LYS A 182 -6.90 8.90 -8.39
CA LYS A 182 -7.88 7.90 -8.81
C LYS A 182 -8.26 6.98 -7.66
N ALA A 183 -7.29 6.39 -6.96
CA ALA A 183 -7.52 5.52 -5.82
C ALA A 183 -8.19 6.25 -4.66
N THR A 184 -7.82 7.51 -4.38
CA THR A 184 -8.47 8.36 -3.36
C THR A 184 -9.95 8.56 -3.70
N PHE A 185 -10.26 8.97 -4.93
CA PHE A 185 -11.65 9.14 -5.36
C PHE A 185 -12.43 7.83 -5.28
N THR A 186 -11.86 6.72 -5.78
CA THR A 186 -12.52 5.40 -5.77
C THR A 186 -12.78 4.94 -4.33
N LYS A 187 -11.80 5.04 -3.43
CA LYS A 187 -11.92 4.62 -2.03
C LYS A 187 -12.96 5.45 -1.27
N LEU A 188 -12.87 6.79 -1.34
CA LEU A 188 -13.71 7.67 -0.53
C LEU A 188 -15.18 7.70 -0.99
N ASN A 189 -15.47 7.22 -2.19
CA ASN A 189 -16.84 7.08 -2.70
C ASN A 189 -17.33 5.61 -2.74
N ALA A 190 -16.50 4.64 -2.35
CA ALA A 190 -16.91 3.25 -2.26
C ALA A 190 -17.92 3.05 -1.13
N PRO A 191 -18.97 2.24 -1.33
CA PRO A 191 -19.92 1.92 -0.26
C PRO A 191 -19.24 1.08 0.82
N LYS A 192 -19.74 1.19 2.05
CA LYS A 192 -19.41 0.24 3.11
C LYS A 192 -20.11 -1.09 2.79
N MET A 193 -19.37 -2.17 2.93
CA MET A 193 -19.88 -3.53 2.71
C MET A 193 -20.28 -4.15 4.06
N ALA A 194 -21.22 -5.10 4.02
CA ALA A 194 -21.86 -5.64 5.23
C ALA A 194 -21.13 -6.86 5.81
N ASP A 195 -20.37 -7.57 4.98
CA ASP A 195 -19.64 -8.77 5.34
C ASP A 195 -18.23 -8.75 4.78
N GLU A 196 -17.41 -9.67 5.25
CA GLU A 196 -16.00 -9.75 4.89
C GLU A 196 -15.76 -10.07 3.41
N ASN A 197 -16.49 -11.04 2.84
CA ASN A 197 -16.26 -11.44 1.45
C ASN A 197 -16.57 -10.27 0.51
N THR A 198 -17.65 -9.55 0.76
CA THR A 198 -18.00 -8.37 -0.02
C THR A 198 -17.05 -7.20 0.25
N SER A 199 -16.54 -7.03 1.47
CA SER A 199 -15.51 -6.03 1.81
C SER A 199 -14.19 -6.28 1.10
N VAL A 200 -13.69 -7.52 1.14
CA VAL A 200 -12.48 -7.94 0.44
C VAL A 200 -12.66 -7.74 -1.07
N SER A 201 -13.79 -8.16 -1.64
CA SER A 201 -14.11 -7.91 -3.05
C SER A 201 -14.09 -6.42 -3.41
N GLN A 202 -14.70 -5.57 -2.59
CA GLN A 202 -14.72 -4.12 -2.79
C GLN A 202 -13.32 -3.51 -2.70
N PHE A 203 -12.46 -4.00 -1.79
CA PHE A 203 -11.07 -3.58 -1.66
C PHE A 203 -10.28 -3.87 -2.94
N PHE A 204 -10.40 -5.08 -3.49
CA PHE A 204 -9.76 -5.42 -4.77
C PHE A 204 -10.30 -4.60 -5.94
N HIS A 205 -11.58 -4.20 -5.94
CA HIS A 205 -12.10 -3.25 -6.95
C HIS A 205 -11.52 -1.84 -6.82
N ILE A 206 -11.24 -1.39 -5.58
CA ILE A 206 -10.56 -0.11 -5.36
C ILE A 206 -9.14 -0.16 -5.92
N LEU A 207 -8.36 -1.20 -5.60
CA LEU A 207 -7.03 -1.38 -6.16
C LEU A 207 -7.04 -1.57 -7.69
N GLY A 208 -8.03 -2.30 -8.21
CA GLY A 208 -8.22 -2.49 -9.65
C GLY A 208 -8.43 -1.18 -10.42
N SER A 209 -8.87 -0.10 -9.76
CA SER A 209 -8.98 1.22 -10.40
C SER A 209 -7.64 1.86 -10.77
N VAL A 210 -6.52 1.32 -10.27
CA VAL A 210 -5.15 1.80 -10.49
C VAL A 210 -4.18 0.68 -10.85
N GLU A 211 -4.69 -0.50 -11.19
CA GLU A 211 -3.89 -1.63 -11.67
C GLU A 211 -3.16 -1.27 -12.97
N GLN A 212 -1.90 -1.68 -13.06
CA GLN A 212 -1.07 -1.47 -14.26
C GLN A 212 -1.02 -2.77 -15.08
N GLN A 213 -1.50 -2.71 -16.33
CA GLN A 213 -1.47 -3.85 -17.24
C GLN A 213 -0.16 -3.90 -18.03
N LYS A 214 0.36 -5.11 -18.28
CA LYS A 214 1.54 -5.31 -19.14
C LYS A 214 1.29 -4.66 -20.51
N GLY A 215 2.24 -3.83 -20.96
CA GLY A 215 2.15 -3.08 -22.22
C GLY A 215 1.72 -1.61 -22.08
N CYS A 216 1.18 -1.20 -20.93
CA CYS A 216 0.78 0.19 -20.72
C CYS A 216 1.90 1.09 -20.15
N CYS A 217 2.97 0.49 -19.62
CA CYS A 217 4.18 1.19 -19.19
C CYS A 217 5.42 0.39 -19.62
N ASP A 218 6.03 0.77 -20.74
CA ASP A 218 7.26 0.17 -21.27
C ASP A 218 8.49 0.78 -20.59
N VAL A 219 9.33 -0.06 -19.99
CA VAL A 219 10.58 0.36 -19.31
C VAL A 219 11.83 -0.03 -20.11
N GLY A 220 11.66 -0.40 -21.38
CA GLY A 220 12.70 -0.78 -22.32
C GLY A 220 13.04 -2.27 -22.28
N ASN A 221 13.76 -2.73 -23.31
CA ASN A 221 14.26 -4.12 -23.42
C ASN A 221 13.16 -5.19 -23.30
N GLY A 222 11.94 -4.89 -23.76
CA GLY A 222 10.80 -5.82 -23.70
C GLY A 222 10.26 -6.05 -22.28
N LYS A 223 10.59 -5.17 -21.33
CA LYS A 223 10.08 -5.20 -19.95
C LYS A 223 9.01 -4.13 -19.76
N PHE A 224 8.07 -4.42 -18.87
CA PHE A 224 6.98 -3.54 -18.53
C PHE A 224 6.92 -3.34 -17.03
N GLU A 225 6.52 -2.14 -16.59
CA GLU A 225 6.00 -1.93 -15.26
C GLU A 225 4.53 -2.40 -15.24
N PHE A 226 4.19 -3.30 -14.32
CA PHE A 226 2.84 -3.85 -14.18
C PHE A 226 2.58 -4.26 -12.73
N THR A 227 1.31 -4.41 -12.37
CA THR A 227 0.92 -4.88 -11.04
C THR A 227 1.26 -6.36 -10.89
N ILE A 228 2.30 -6.71 -10.13
CA ILE A 228 2.72 -8.10 -9.92
C ILE A 228 1.68 -8.87 -9.08
N TYR A 229 1.21 -8.25 -8.00
CA TYR A 229 0.18 -8.78 -7.11
C TYR A 229 -0.64 -7.64 -6.50
N SER A 230 -1.78 -7.98 -5.90
CA SER A 230 -2.57 -7.09 -5.05
C SER A 230 -2.89 -7.82 -3.75
N SER A 231 -2.80 -7.12 -2.63
CA SER A 231 -3.02 -7.67 -1.29
C SER A 231 -4.09 -6.90 -0.53
N CYS A 232 -4.76 -7.57 0.40
CA CYS A 232 -5.74 -7.01 1.32
C CYS A 232 -5.60 -7.72 2.66
N CYS A 233 -5.40 -6.97 3.74
CA CYS A 233 -5.29 -7.53 5.08
C CYS A 233 -6.58 -7.29 5.87
N ASN A 234 -7.20 -8.35 6.39
CA ASN A 234 -8.18 -8.22 7.46
C ASN A 234 -7.45 -8.21 8.80
N VAL A 235 -7.21 -7.01 9.31
CA VAL A 235 -6.45 -6.76 10.55
C VAL A 235 -7.17 -7.22 11.82
N ASP A 236 -8.51 -7.31 11.80
CA ASP A 236 -9.29 -7.80 12.94
C ASP A 236 -9.22 -9.32 13.07
N ARG A 237 -8.96 -10.02 11.96
CA ARG A 237 -8.98 -11.49 11.88
C ARG A 237 -7.61 -12.12 11.61
N GLY A 238 -6.58 -11.34 11.35
CA GLY A 238 -5.26 -11.87 10.98
C GLY A 238 -5.24 -12.64 9.65
N ILE A 239 -6.10 -12.27 8.70
CA ILE A 239 -6.20 -12.93 7.39
C ILE A 239 -5.59 -12.05 6.31
N TYR A 240 -4.61 -12.62 5.60
CA TYR A 240 -3.94 -12.00 4.48
C TYR A 240 -4.51 -12.54 3.17
N TYR A 241 -5.15 -11.67 2.39
CA TYR A 241 -5.70 -11.99 1.06
C TYR A 241 -4.79 -11.46 -0.04
N TYR A 242 -4.66 -12.21 -1.14
CA TYR A 242 -3.94 -11.73 -2.32
C TYR A 242 -4.50 -12.29 -3.64
N LYS A 243 -4.14 -11.60 -4.73
CA LYS A 243 -4.20 -12.07 -6.12
C LYS A 243 -2.84 -11.79 -6.77
N THR A 244 -2.48 -12.56 -7.78
CA THR A 244 -1.32 -12.25 -8.63
C THR A 244 -1.79 -11.76 -10.00
N TYR A 245 -0.88 -11.21 -10.80
CA TYR A 245 -1.20 -10.79 -12.16
C TYR A 245 -1.76 -11.94 -13.00
N ASP A 246 -1.15 -13.12 -12.88
CA ASP A 246 -1.49 -14.30 -13.67
C ASP A 246 -2.56 -15.19 -13.00
N ASN A 247 -2.99 -14.88 -11.77
CA ASN A 247 -4.11 -15.54 -11.08
C ASN A 247 -5.07 -14.55 -10.44
N SER A 248 -6.22 -14.37 -11.09
CA SER A 248 -7.29 -13.49 -10.64
C SER A 248 -8.15 -14.03 -9.47
N GLN A 249 -7.95 -15.28 -9.04
CA GLN A 249 -8.62 -15.83 -7.86
C GLN A 249 -8.02 -15.25 -6.57
N ILE A 250 -8.87 -14.81 -5.65
CA ILE A 250 -8.43 -14.36 -4.32
C ILE A 250 -7.99 -15.59 -3.52
N THR A 251 -6.73 -15.61 -3.09
CA THR A 251 -6.18 -16.56 -2.14
C THR A 251 -6.14 -15.93 -0.75
N ALA A 252 -6.32 -16.73 0.31
CA ALA A 252 -6.30 -16.27 1.70
C ALA A 252 -5.36 -17.14 2.54
N VAL A 253 -4.60 -16.50 3.43
CA VAL A 253 -3.78 -17.15 4.46
C VAL A 253 -4.19 -16.57 5.81
N ASP A 254 -4.60 -17.44 6.73
CA ASP A 254 -5.06 -17.07 8.07
C ASP A 254 -3.97 -17.41 9.07
N MET A 255 -3.36 -16.39 9.68
CA MET A 255 -2.22 -16.60 10.57
C MET A 255 -2.59 -17.42 11.82
N HIS A 256 -3.85 -17.36 12.26
CA HIS A 256 -4.32 -18.12 13.44
C HIS A 256 -4.55 -19.61 13.15
N LYS A 257 -4.30 -20.07 11.92
CA LYS A 257 -4.22 -21.50 11.59
C LYS A 257 -2.82 -22.09 11.77
N GLU A 258 -1.83 -21.25 12.06
CA GLU A 258 -0.47 -21.67 12.41
C GLU A 258 -0.23 -21.50 13.92
N ASP A 259 0.84 -22.12 14.41
CA ASP A 259 1.34 -21.90 15.76
C ASP A 259 2.12 -20.58 15.81
N LEU A 260 1.52 -19.55 16.42
CA LEU A 260 2.10 -18.21 16.50
C LEU A 260 3.31 -18.14 17.44
N ASP A 261 3.48 -19.11 18.34
CA ASP A 261 4.62 -19.22 19.26
C ASP A 261 5.77 -20.06 18.67
N SER A 262 5.63 -20.52 17.42
CA SER A 262 6.64 -21.30 16.71
C SER A 262 7.92 -20.51 16.47
N ALA A 263 9.07 -21.10 16.77
CA ALA A 263 10.39 -20.54 16.44
C ALA A 263 10.74 -20.65 14.94
N ALA A 264 9.95 -21.37 14.14
CA ALA A 264 10.19 -21.60 12.72
C ALA A 264 9.32 -20.71 11.83
N LEU A 265 9.94 -20.06 10.84
CA LEU A 265 9.26 -19.32 9.79
C LEU A 265 8.36 -20.25 8.96
N LYS A 266 7.10 -19.85 8.77
CA LYS A 266 6.18 -20.47 7.81
C LYS A 266 6.13 -19.63 6.56
N SER A 267 6.32 -20.25 5.40
CA SER A 267 6.20 -19.59 4.09
C SER A 267 5.26 -20.38 3.18
N TYR A 268 4.44 -19.65 2.45
CA TYR A 268 3.55 -20.19 1.42
C TYR A 268 4.00 -19.62 0.08
N LYS A 269 4.22 -20.49 -0.90
CA LYS A 269 4.48 -20.05 -2.27
C LYS A 269 3.24 -19.39 -2.85
N LEU A 270 3.43 -18.37 -3.67
CA LEU A 270 2.34 -17.74 -4.40
C LEU A 270 1.69 -18.72 -5.36
N ILE A 271 0.36 -18.67 -5.41
CA ILE A 271 -0.42 -19.38 -6.42
C ILE A 271 -0.55 -18.48 -7.63
N GLU A 272 0.33 -18.67 -8.61
CA GLU A 272 0.44 -17.82 -9.80
C GLU A 272 -0.34 -18.35 -11.01
N GLU A 273 -0.64 -19.64 -11.05
CA GLU A 273 -1.42 -20.24 -12.14
C GLU A 273 -2.89 -19.83 -12.03
N GLN A 274 -3.47 -19.35 -13.14
CA GLN A 274 -4.88 -18.96 -13.18
C GLN A 274 -5.78 -20.13 -12.81
N GLN A 275 -6.54 -19.94 -11.73
CA GLN A 275 -7.52 -20.92 -11.29
C GLN A 275 -8.88 -20.57 -11.89
N ILE A 276 -9.39 -21.42 -12.77
CA ILE A 276 -10.71 -21.25 -13.42
C ILE A 276 -11.66 -22.30 -12.84
N PHE A 277 -12.70 -21.84 -12.16
CA PHE A 277 -13.79 -22.72 -11.77
C PHE A 277 -14.65 -23.04 -13.00
N ALA A 278 -14.47 -24.24 -13.56
CA ALA A 278 -15.33 -24.74 -14.62
C ALA A 278 -16.73 -25.01 -14.03
N GLN A 279 -17.73 -24.27 -14.50
CA GLN A 279 -19.11 -24.45 -14.06
C GLN A 279 -19.71 -25.77 -14.60
N ASN A 280 -19.10 -26.36 -15.63
CA ASN A 280 -19.52 -27.60 -16.29
C ASN A 280 -18.32 -28.41 -16.83
#